data_AF-A0AA46S9P8-F1
#
_entry.id   AF-A0AA46S9P8-F1
#
_cell.length_a   1.000
_cell.length_b   1.000
_cell.length_c   1.000
_cell.angle_alpha   90.00
_cell.angle_beta   90.00
_cell.angle_gamma   90.00
#
_symmetry.space_group_name_H-M   'P 1'
#
loop_
_entity.id
_entity.type
_entity.pdbx_description
1 polymer ?
#
loop_
_entity_poly.entity_id
_entity_poly.type
_entity_poly.pdbx_seq_one_letter_code
_entity_poly.pdbx_strand_id
1 'polypeptide(L)'
;MEFRQVVKNHCDIAPVTNFLNVNHAQAASEGKPLIVLIAPQEKDRTKAQNRLYWKWLTQWAKHQGSDKDTEHLFFKRKFLSVIFYRDDVGQYRNTFDAVKVLKQQKHPMYQYVASGLNELISTTDASVQQFTEYLNDIHAFCNKQGCWLETPEDLMYTLE
;
A
#
# COMPACT_ATOMS: atom_id res chain seq x y z
N MET A 1 9.46 3.83 -28.22
CA MET A 1 8.56 4.57 -27.33
C MET A 1 7.39 3.63 -27.01
N GLU A 2 7.10 3.39 -25.74
CA GLU A 2 6.01 2.49 -25.33
C GLU A 2 4.72 3.31 -25.18
N PHE A 3 3.67 2.99 -25.95
CA PHE A 3 2.36 3.62 -25.83
C PHE A 3 1.46 2.76 -24.95
N ARG A 4 1.00 3.31 -23.83
CA ARG A 4 0.11 2.63 -22.89
C ARG A 4 -1.10 3.51 -22.58
N GLN A 5 -2.29 3.01 -22.89
CA GLN A 5 -3.57 3.68 -22.62
C GLN A 5 -4.48 2.75 -21.82
N VAL A 6 -5.10 3.28 -20.76
CA VAL A 6 -6.19 2.60 -20.05
C VAL A 6 -7.50 3.11 -20.63
N VAL A 7 -8.31 2.23 -21.19
CA VAL A 7 -9.61 2.56 -21.78
C VAL A 7 -10.70 2.37 -20.71
N LYS A 8 -11.19 3.46 -20.12
CA LYS A 8 -12.25 3.43 -19.10
C LYS A 8 -13.62 3.64 -19.71
N ASN A 9 -13.71 4.47 -20.74
CA ASN A 9 -14.94 4.79 -21.45
C ASN A 9 -14.69 5.03 -22.94
N HIS A 10 -15.74 5.33 -23.71
CA HIS A 10 -15.66 5.53 -25.15
C HIS A 10 -14.67 6.63 -25.58
N CYS A 11 -14.51 7.69 -24.78
CA CYS A 11 -13.61 8.80 -25.09
C CYS A 11 -12.13 8.37 -25.10
N ASP A 12 -11.77 7.36 -24.32
CA ASP A 12 -10.39 6.86 -24.22
C ASP A 12 -9.98 6.00 -25.42
N ILE A 13 -10.91 5.69 -26.33
CA ILE A 13 -10.63 4.93 -27.56
C ILE A 13 -9.92 5.80 -28.60
N ALA A 14 -10.26 7.09 -28.68
CA ALA A 14 -9.75 7.99 -29.71
C ALA A 14 -8.20 8.12 -29.72
N PRO A 15 -7.51 8.22 -28.56
CA PRO A 15 -6.05 8.18 -28.53
C PRO A 15 -5.46 6.87 -29.07
N VAL A 16 -6.10 5.74 -28.79
CA VAL A 16 -5.64 4.41 -29.23
C VAL A 16 -5.75 4.28 -30.75
N THR A 17 -6.91 4.63 -31.31
CA THR A 17 -7.14 4.55 -32.76
C THR A 17 -6.24 5.52 -33.53
N ASN A 18 -6.03 6.73 -33.01
CA ASN A 18 -5.14 7.70 -33.62
C ASN A 18 -3.67 7.21 -33.63
N PHE A 19 -3.19 6.65 -32.52
CA PHE A 19 -1.84 6.10 -32.46
C PHE A 19 -1.63 4.96 -33.46
N LEU A 20 -2.60 4.05 -33.57
CA LEU A 20 -2.55 2.97 -34.56
C LEU A 20 -2.52 3.54 -35.97
N ASN A 21 -3.43 4.45 -36.32
CA ASN A 21 -3.53 5.04 -37.66
C ASN A 21 -2.23 5.74 -38.10
N VAL A 22 -1.55 6.44 -37.19
CA VAL A 22 -0.31 7.16 -37.51
C VAL A 22 0.89 6.22 -37.67
N ASN A 23 0.99 5.18 -36.85
CA ASN A 23 2.25 4.43 -36.71
C ASN A 23 2.27 3.08 -37.42
N HIS A 24 1.11 2.47 -37.72
CA HIS A 24 1.06 1.10 -38.25
C HIS A 24 1.73 0.96 -39.63
N ALA A 25 1.50 1.91 -40.54
CA ALA A 25 2.02 1.84 -41.90
C ALA A 25 3.56 1.94 -41.93
N GLN A 26 4.11 2.86 -41.14
CA GLN A 26 5.56 3.03 -41.03
C GLN A 26 6.20 1.79 -40.39
N ALA A 27 5.65 1.31 -39.28
CA ALA A 27 6.14 0.13 -38.58
C ALA A 27 6.13 -1.14 -39.45
N ALA A 28 5.08 -1.31 -40.27
CA ALA A 28 4.99 -2.40 -41.24
C ALA A 28 6.07 -2.28 -42.35
N SER A 29 6.32 -1.07 -42.85
CA SER A 29 7.32 -0.83 -43.89
C SER A 29 8.76 -1.06 -43.41
N GLU A 30 9.04 -0.82 -42.13
CA GLU A 30 10.33 -1.07 -41.49
C GLU A 30 10.54 -2.53 -41.05
N GLY A 31 9.58 -3.42 -41.34
CA GLY A 31 9.63 -4.84 -40.95
C GLY A 31 9.45 -5.09 -39.44
N LYS A 32 8.98 -4.09 -38.70
CA LYS A 32 8.76 -4.13 -37.25
C LYS A 32 7.28 -3.86 -36.95
N PRO A 33 6.37 -4.80 -37.26
CA PRO A 33 4.93 -4.58 -37.09
C PRO A 33 4.58 -4.26 -35.63
N LEU A 34 3.55 -3.45 -35.42
CA LEU A 34 3.06 -3.12 -34.09
C LEU A 34 2.34 -4.32 -33.47
N ILE A 35 2.70 -4.68 -32.25
CA ILE A 35 1.96 -5.65 -31.43
C ILE A 35 1.00 -4.88 -30.54
N VAL A 36 -0.29 -5.19 -30.64
CA VAL A 36 -1.33 -4.62 -29.78
C VAL A 36 -1.68 -5.62 -28.69
N LEU A 37 -1.33 -5.30 -27.45
CA LEU A 37 -1.68 -6.11 -26.28
C LEU A 37 -2.87 -5.47 -25.57
N ILE A 38 -4.03 -6.13 -25.64
CA ILE A 38 -5.23 -5.77 -24.90
C ILE A 38 -5.38 -6.77 -23.77
N ALA A 39 -5.31 -6.28 -22.55
CA ALA A 39 -5.53 -7.07 -21.36
C ALA A 39 -6.52 -6.34 -20.44
N PRO A 40 -7.30 -7.07 -19.63
CA PRO A 40 -8.00 -6.47 -18.51
C PRO A 40 -6.99 -5.69 -17.68
N GLN A 41 -7.38 -4.51 -17.16
CA GLN A 41 -6.50 -3.82 -16.23
C GLN A 41 -6.37 -4.67 -14.96
N GLU A 42 -5.25 -5.37 -14.82
CA GLU A 42 -4.88 -6.00 -13.56
C GLU A 42 -4.62 -4.89 -12.54
N LYS A 43 -5.64 -4.65 -11.71
CA LYS A 43 -5.49 -3.83 -10.51
C LYS A 43 -4.70 -4.65 -9.50
N ASP A 44 -3.39 -4.44 -9.47
CA ASP A 44 -2.55 -4.96 -8.41
C ASP A 44 -2.90 -4.25 -7.11
N ARG A 45 -3.89 -4.82 -6.40
CA ARG A 45 -4.47 -4.23 -5.20
C ARG A 45 -3.42 -4.01 -4.13
N THR A 46 -2.47 -4.93 -3.99
CA THR A 46 -1.35 -4.82 -3.06
C THR A 46 -0.48 -3.61 -3.36
N LYS A 47 -0.13 -3.35 -4.63
CA LYS A 47 0.63 -2.14 -5.01
C LYS A 47 -0.19 -0.86 -4.79
N ALA A 48 -1.48 -0.88 -5.13
CA ALA A 48 -2.35 0.28 -4.97
C ALA A 48 -2.55 0.66 -3.49
N GLN A 49 -2.77 -0.35 -2.64
CA GLN A 49 -2.85 -0.19 -1.18
C GLN A 49 -1.55 0.36 -0.59
N ASN A 50 -0.39 -0.15 -1.00
CA ASN A 50 0.90 0.38 -0.53
C ASN A 50 1.11 1.85 -0.95
N ARG A 51 0.74 2.22 -2.17
CA ARG A 51 0.80 3.62 -2.62
C ARG A 51 -0.12 4.52 -1.78
N LEU A 52 -1.33 4.05 -1.48
CA LEU A 52 -2.28 4.77 -0.62
C LEU A 52 -1.70 4.94 0.79
N TYR A 53 -1.17 3.87 1.37
CA TYR A 53 -0.53 3.85 2.68
C TYR A 53 0.54 4.93 2.81
N TRP A 54 1.53 4.96 1.91
CA TRP A 54 2.60 5.95 1.94
C TRP A 54 2.12 7.39 1.70
N LYS A 55 1.06 7.57 0.90
CA LYS A 55 0.41 8.86 0.73
C LYS A 55 -0.18 9.35 2.06
N TRP A 56 -0.87 8.48 2.79
CA TRP A 56 -1.45 8.82 4.08
C TRP A 56 -0.42 9.08 5.15
N LEU A 57 0.66 8.29 5.23
CA LEU A 57 1.78 8.57 6.14
C LEU A 57 2.37 9.95 5.90
N THR A 58 2.52 10.36 4.64
CA THR A 58 3.07 11.69 4.30
C THR A 58 2.12 12.81 4.75
N GLN A 59 0.80 12.65 4.57
CA GLN A 59 -0.18 13.63 5.05
C GLN A 59 -0.18 13.74 6.58
N TRP A 60 -0.15 12.58 7.25
CA TRP A 60 -0.14 12.51 8.71
C TRP A 60 1.15 13.07 9.31
N ALA A 61 2.32 12.71 8.76
CA ALA A 61 3.61 13.24 9.19
C ALA A 61 3.65 14.78 9.08
N LYS A 62 3.11 15.34 7.99
CA LYS A 62 2.95 16.79 7.83
C LYS A 62 2.03 17.41 8.88
N HIS A 63 0.95 16.73 9.25
CA HIS A 63 0.04 17.19 10.29
C HIS A 63 0.68 17.17 11.68
N GLN A 64 1.50 16.17 11.99
CA GLN A 64 2.17 16.05 13.30
C GLN A 64 3.49 16.80 13.40
N GLY A 65 4.07 17.25 12.29
CA GLY A 65 5.41 17.81 12.27
C GLY A 65 6.50 16.75 12.48
N SER A 66 6.24 15.51 12.04
CA SER A 66 7.15 14.37 12.15
C SER A 66 7.59 13.87 10.77
N ASP A 67 8.31 12.74 10.74
CA ASP A 67 8.76 12.08 9.51
C ASP A 67 7.93 10.82 9.20
N LYS A 68 7.74 10.54 7.90
CA LYS A 68 6.93 9.41 7.41
C LYS A 68 7.43 8.06 7.93
N ASP A 69 8.74 7.87 8.11
CA ASP A 69 9.32 6.60 8.55
C ASP A 69 9.13 6.41 10.05
N THR A 70 9.08 7.52 10.81
CA THR A 70 8.69 7.50 12.22
C THR A 70 7.21 7.10 12.37
N GLU A 71 6.34 7.70 11.56
CA GLU A 71 4.91 7.36 11.56
C GLU A 71 4.64 5.94 11.05
N HIS A 72 5.44 5.47 10.10
CA HIS A 72 5.42 4.08 9.65
C HIS A 72 5.64 3.11 10.82
N LEU A 73 6.69 3.33 11.61
CA LEU A 73 6.97 2.51 12.80
C LEU A 73 5.88 2.64 13.87
N PHE A 74 5.34 3.85 14.06
CA PHE A 74 4.25 4.08 15.01
C PHE A 74 3.00 3.26 14.67
N PHE A 75 2.53 3.35 13.42
CA PHE A 75 1.32 2.63 12.99
C PHE A 75 1.53 1.11 12.94
N LYS A 76 2.72 0.65 12.55
CA LYS A 76 3.06 -0.78 12.63
C LYS A 76 2.93 -1.31 14.06
N ARG A 77 3.50 -0.58 15.02
CA ARG A 77 3.43 -0.97 16.43
C ARG A 77 2.01 -0.94 16.96
N LYS A 78 1.22 0.04 16.52
CA LYS A 78 -0.12 0.31 17.07
C LYS A 78 -1.21 -0.59 16.51
N PHE A 79 -1.22 -0.84 15.21
CA PHE A 79 -2.30 -1.54 14.53
C PHE A 79 -1.83 -2.83 13.86
N LEU A 80 -0.78 -2.78 13.03
CA LEU A 80 -0.32 -3.95 12.28
C LEU A 80 0.11 -5.11 13.19
N SER A 81 0.79 -4.79 14.29
CA SER A 81 1.20 -5.78 15.30
C SER A 81 0.01 -6.53 15.91
N VAL A 82 -1.13 -5.86 16.10
CA VAL A 82 -2.34 -6.43 16.69
C VAL A 82 -2.99 -7.39 15.70
N ILE A 83 -3.09 -6.98 14.43
CA ILE A 83 -3.62 -7.81 13.35
C ILE A 83 -2.75 -9.07 13.19
N PHE A 84 -1.42 -8.90 13.16
CA PHE A 84 -0.49 -10.03 12.98
C PHE A 84 -0.53 -11.02 14.14
N TYR A 85 -0.66 -10.51 15.37
CA TYR A 85 -0.80 -11.37 16.54
C TYR A 85 -2.14 -12.12 16.56
N ARG A 86 -3.23 -11.45 16.18
CA ARG A 86 -4.58 -12.04 16.14
C ARG A 86 -4.67 -13.17 15.11
N ASP A 87 -4.13 -12.93 13.91
CA ASP A 87 -4.31 -13.80 12.75
C ASP A 87 -3.14 -14.79 12.56
N ASP A 88 -2.18 -14.81 13.49
CA ASP A 88 -0.98 -15.68 13.44
C ASP A 88 -0.19 -15.52 12.14
N VAL A 89 0.07 -14.28 11.75
CA VAL A 89 0.77 -13.97 10.50
C VAL A 89 2.27 -14.25 10.66
N GLY A 90 2.82 -15.01 9.72
CA GLY A 90 4.26 -15.31 9.65
C GLY A 90 4.77 -16.13 10.83
N GLN A 91 6.04 -15.96 11.19
CA GLN A 91 6.69 -16.62 12.33
C GLN A 91 6.84 -15.66 13.54
N TYR A 92 5.94 -14.67 13.66
CA TYR A 92 6.08 -13.61 14.66
C TYR A 92 5.44 -13.93 16.01
N ARG A 93 4.53 -14.92 16.08
CA ARG A 93 3.73 -15.21 17.28
C ARG A 93 4.55 -15.47 18.53
N ASN A 94 5.55 -16.34 18.44
CA ASN A 94 6.46 -16.62 19.56
C ASN A 94 7.20 -15.35 20.02
N THR A 95 7.59 -14.48 19.09
CA THR A 95 8.26 -13.22 19.39
C THR A 95 7.31 -12.21 20.04
N PHE A 96 6.04 -12.15 19.61
CA PHE A 96 5.01 -11.35 20.26
C PHE A 96 4.73 -11.81 21.69
N ASP A 97 4.61 -13.13 21.91
CA ASP A 97 4.41 -13.70 23.24
C ASP A 97 5.61 -13.40 24.15
N ALA A 98 6.84 -13.52 23.65
CA ALA A 98 8.04 -13.14 24.37
C ALA A 98 8.04 -11.64 24.75
N VAL A 99 7.70 -10.74 23.81
CA VAL A 99 7.57 -9.30 24.08
C VAL A 99 6.51 -9.01 25.14
N LYS A 100 5.38 -9.75 25.12
CA LYS A 100 4.30 -9.61 26.10
C LYS A 100 4.74 -10.04 27.50
N VAL A 101 5.46 -11.15 27.62
CA VAL A 101 6.05 -11.61 28.89
C VAL A 101 7.06 -10.59 29.43
N LEU A 102 7.96 -10.08 28.58
CA LEU A 102 8.93 -9.05 28.97
C LEU A 102 8.24 -7.78 29.46
N LYS A 103 7.12 -7.39 28.83
CA LYS A 103 6.30 -6.25 29.26
C LYS A 103 5.70 -6.47 30.65
N GLN A 104 5.15 -7.65 30.91
CA GLN A 104 4.55 -8.01 32.20
C GLN A 104 5.58 -8.01 33.33
N GLN A 105 6.79 -8.51 33.04
CA GLN A 105 7.91 -8.55 33.99
C GLN A 105 8.58 -7.18 34.17
N LYS A 106 8.17 -6.14 33.43
CA LYS A 106 8.82 -4.82 33.38
C LYS A 106 10.34 -4.95 33.10
N HIS A 107 10.70 -5.92 32.26
CA HIS A 107 12.10 -6.23 32.01
C HIS A 107 12.79 -5.05 31.30
N PRO A 108 14.03 -4.66 31.69
CA PRO A 108 14.73 -3.51 31.09
C PRO A 108 14.88 -3.60 29.56
N MET A 109 15.01 -4.82 29.02
CA MET A 109 15.13 -5.04 27.57
C MET A 109 13.80 -4.98 26.80
N TYR A 110 12.65 -4.85 27.46
CA TYR A 110 11.33 -4.84 26.79
C TYR A 110 11.29 -3.86 25.61
N GLN A 111 11.77 -2.63 25.81
CA GLN A 111 11.74 -1.63 24.74
C GLN A 111 12.62 -2.01 23.57
N TYR A 112 13.81 -2.55 23.82
CA TYR A 112 14.73 -2.98 22.77
C TYR A 112 14.14 -4.11 21.91
N VAL A 113 13.59 -5.14 22.56
CA VAL A 113 12.98 -6.27 21.85
C VAL A 113 11.70 -5.85 21.11
N ALA A 114 10.88 -4.99 21.73
CA ALA A 114 9.67 -4.49 21.09
C ALA A 114 9.97 -3.61 19.87
N SER A 115 11.00 -2.77 19.93
CA SER A 115 11.43 -1.95 18.78
C SER A 115 11.99 -2.83 17.67
N GLY A 116 12.86 -3.80 17.98
CA GLY A 116 13.41 -4.72 16.99
C GLY A 116 12.32 -5.55 16.30
N LEU A 117 11.33 -6.06 17.05
CA LEU A 117 10.18 -6.73 16.46
C LEU A 117 9.39 -5.79 15.54
N ASN A 118 9.17 -4.55 15.96
CA ASN A 118 8.44 -3.57 15.16
C ASN A 118 9.15 -3.21 13.85
N GLU A 119 10.48 -3.17 13.84
CA GLU A 119 11.26 -2.98 12.63
C GLU A 119 11.12 -4.18 11.68
N LEU A 120 11.11 -5.40 12.22
CA LEU A 120 11.06 -6.67 11.45
C LEU A 120 9.70 -6.99 10.83
N ILE A 121 8.59 -6.57 11.44
CA ILE A 121 7.25 -6.80 10.86
C ILE A 121 7.19 -6.13 9.49
N SER A 122 6.83 -6.82 8.41
CA SER A 122 6.69 -6.18 7.10
C SER A 122 5.22 -6.02 6.71
N THR A 123 4.88 -4.88 6.10
CA THR A 123 3.57 -4.70 5.46
C THR A 123 3.37 -5.64 4.28
N THR A 124 4.43 -6.19 3.71
CA THR A 124 4.38 -7.16 2.61
C THR A 124 3.87 -8.53 3.05
N ASP A 125 3.95 -8.84 4.34
CA ASP A 125 3.50 -10.13 4.88
C ASP A 125 2.00 -10.12 5.19
N ALA A 126 1.37 -8.93 5.16
CA ALA A 126 -0.06 -8.78 5.33
C ALA A 126 -0.80 -9.24 4.07
N SER A 127 -1.86 -10.04 4.25
CA SER A 127 -2.82 -10.27 3.18
C SER A 127 -3.55 -8.97 2.80
N VAL A 128 -4.17 -8.94 1.62
CA VAL A 128 -4.97 -7.80 1.15
C VAL A 128 -6.05 -7.40 2.16
N GLN A 129 -6.74 -8.37 2.77
CA GLN A 129 -7.80 -8.11 3.75
C GLN A 129 -7.25 -7.49 5.04
N GLN A 130 -6.16 -8.04 5.56
CA GLN A 130 -5.48 -7.51 6.75
C GLN A 130 -4.94 -6.10 6.51
N PHE A 131 -4.42 -5.84 5.31
CA PHE A 131 -3.92 -4.53 4.95
C PHE A 131 -5.05 -3.52 4.74
N THR A 132 -6.21 -3.94 4.22
CA THR A 132 -7.43 -3.11 4.19
C THR A 132 -7.87 -2.72 5.60
N GLU A 133 -7.92 -3.68 6.54
CA GLU A 133 -8.23 -3.40 7.95
C GLU A 133 -7.24 -2.40 8.56
N TYR A 134 -5.94 -2.62 8.33
CA TYR A 134 -4.88 -1.74 8.79
C TYR A 134 -5.04 -0.30 8.27
N LEU A 135 -5.36 -0.14 6.98
CA LEU A 135 -5.65 1.17 6.38
C LEU A 135 -6.88 1.81 7.05
N ASN A 136 -7.97 1.08 7.22
CA ASN A 136 -9.18 1.60 7.86
C ASN A 136 -8.93 2.05 9.30
N ASP A 137 -8.14 1.31 10.07
CA ASP A 137 -7.74 1.68 11.43
C ASP A 137 -6.89 2.96 11.47
N ILE A 138 -5.95 3.12 10.53
CA ILE A 138 -5.17 4.35 10.39
C ILE A 138 -6.09 5.52 10.05
N HIS A 139 -6.99 5.36 9.09
CA HIS A 139 -7.90 6.40 8.66
C HIS A 139 -8.80 6.87 9.81
N ALA A 140 -9.43 5.92 10.51
CA ALA A 140 -10.25 6.20 11.68
C ALA A 140 -9.46 6.88 12.80
N PHE A 141 -8.20 6.47 13.03
CA PHE A 141 -7.34 7.09 14.03
C PHE A 141 -7.00 8.54 13.66
N CYS A 142 -6.51 8.79 12.44
CA CYS A 142 -6.14 10.12 11.99
C CYS A 142 -7.36 11.06 12.00
N ASN A 143 -8.52 10.57 11.56
CA ASN A 143 -9.75 11.35 11.58
C ASN A 143 -10.16 11.75 13.02
N LYS A 144 -10.05 10.83 13.99
CA LYS A 144 -10.28 11.13 15.42
C LYS A 144 -9.30 12.16 15.98
N GLN A 145 -8.11 12.29 15.39
CA GLN A 145 -7.08 13.27 15.76
C GLN A 145 -7.20 14.58 14.96
N GLY A 146 -8.28 14.77 14.19
CA GLY A 146 -8.52 15.98 13.40
C GLY A 146 -7.82 16.03 12.05
N CYS A 147 -7.18 14.94 11.62
CA CYS A 147 -6.52 14.85 10.31
C CYS A 147 -7.36 13.98 9.37
N TRP A 148 -8.04 14.62 8.41
CA TRP A 148 -8.70 13.91 7.33
C TRP A 148 -7.68 13.46 6.29
N LEU A 149 -7.56 12.15 6.09
CA LEU A 149 -6.65 11.58 5.09
C LEU A 149 -7.34 11.50 3.73
N GLU A 150 -6.79 12.24 2.76
CA GLU A 150 -7.30 12.28 1.40
C GLU A 150 -7.02 10.98 0.66
N THR A 151 -8.08 10.40 0.09
CA THR A 151 -8.03 9.19 -0.73
C THR A 151 -8.35 9.57 -2.17
N PRO A 152 -7.40 9.43 -3.11
CA PRO A 152 -7.69 9.58 -4.53
C PRO A 152 -8.81 8.65 -4.99
N GLU A 153 -9.69 9.11 -5.87
CA GLU A 153 -10.76 8.28 -6.45
C GLU A 153 -10.22 7.02 -7.12
N ASP A 154 -9.05 7.10 -7.78
CA ASP A 154 -8.37 5.96 -8.39
C ASP A 154 -7.89 4.92 -7.37
N LEU A 155 -7.94 5.20 -6.07
CA LEU A 155 -7.52 4.31 -5.00
C LEU A 155 -8.67 3.93 -4.03
N MET A 156 -9.87 4.50 -4.17
CA MET A 156 -10.99 4.18 -3.25
C MET A 156 -11.34 2.69 -3.22
N TYR A 157 -11.27 2.01 -4.38
CA TYR A 157 -11.53 0.57 -4.48
C TYR A 157 -10.57 -0.31 -3.64
N THR A 158 -9.46 0.26 -3.13
CA THR A 158 -8.49 -0.47 -2.31
C THR A 158 -8.90 -0.62 -0.85
N LEU A 159 -9.93 0.13 -0.44
CA LEU A 159 -10.53 0.13 0.90
C LEU A 159 -11.81 -0.73 0.98
N GLU A 160 -12.28 -1.23 -0.17
CA GLU A 160 -13.36 -2.22 -0.32
C GLU A 160 -12.85 -3.65 -0.16
#